data_AF-A0A450VXA0-F1
#
_entry.id   AF-A0A450VXA0-F1
#
_cell.length_a   1.000
_cell.length_b   1.000
_cell.length_c   1.000
_cell.angle_alpha   90.00
_cell.angle_beta   90.00
_cell.angle_gamma   90.00
#
_symmetry.space_group_name_H-M   'P 1'
#
loop_
_entity.id
_entity.type
_entity.pdbx_description
1 polymer ?
#
loop_
_entity_poly.entity_id
_entity_poly.type
_entity_poly.pdbx_seq_one_letter_code
_entity_poly.pdbx_strand_id
1 'polypeptide(L)' 'MQLRAVLEPSSEGGYTVLAPALPGCISEGDTR' A
#
# COMPACT_ATOMS: atom_id res chain seq x y z
N MET A 1 -9.41 -2.30 -15.86
CA MET A 1 -8.05 -2.74 -15.48
C MET A 1 -8.08 -3.16 -14.01
N GLN A 2 -7.29 -4.15 -13.60
CA GLN A 2 -7.14 -4.56 -12.20
C GLN A 2 -5.66 -4.48 -11.81
N LEU A 3 -5.34 -3.78 -10.71
CA LEU A 3 -4.00 -3.70 -10.14
C LEU A 3 -3.98 -4.38 -8.78
N ARG A 4 -2.88 -5.09 -8.48
CA ARG A 4 -2.66 -5.70 -7.17
C ARG A 4 -2.05 -4.65 -6.23
N ALA A 5 -2.70 -4.48 -5.08
CA ALA A 5 -2.17 -3.72 -3.96
C ALA A 5 -1.57 -4.67 -2.91
N VAL A 6 -0.42 -4.30 -2.36
CA VAL A 6 0.22 -4.96 -1.21
C VAL A 6 0.10 -4.02 -0.03
N LEU A 7 -0.51 -4.48 1.07
CA LEU A 7 -0.60 -3.71 2.31
C LEU A 7 0.48 -4.20 3.28
N GLU A 8 1.42 -3.33 3.60
CA GLU A 8 2.44 -3.56 4.61
C GLU A 8 2.03 -2.83 5.90
N PRO A 9 1.93 -3.50 7.05
CA PRO A 9 1.63 -2.83 8.31
C PRO A 9 2.72 -1.82 8.66
N SER A 10 2.33 -0.61 9.04
CA SER A 10 3.26 0.42 9.52
C SER A 10 3.54 0.27 11.02
N SER A 11 4.75 0.61 11.45
CA SER A 11 5.14 0.64 12.86
C SER A 11 4.40 1.69 13.69
N GLU A 12 3.88 2.74 13.04
CA GLU A 12 3.07 3.79 13.71
C GLU A 12 1.57 3.43 13.75
N GLY A 13 1.19 2.28 13.20
CA GLY A 13 -0.21 1.88 12.99
C GLY A 13 -0.66 2.16 11.56
N GLY A 14 -1.70 1.44 11.12
CA GLY A 14 -2.17 1.49 9.73
C GLY A 14 -1.33 0.66 8.76
N TYR A 15 -1.39 1.02 7.48
CA TYR A 15 -0.79 0.30 6.37
C TYR A 15 -0.13 1.25 5.37
N THR A 16 1.05 0.87 4.89
CA THR A 16 1.64 1.37 3.66
C THR A 16 1.17 0.48 2.51
N VAL A 17 0.60 1.09 1.48
CA VAL A 17 0.08 0.42 0.29
C VAL A 17 1.06 0.60 -0.87
N LEU A 18 1.47 -0.51 -1.45
CA LEU A 18 2.37 -0.57 -2.60
C LEU A 18 1.65 -1.18 -3.80
N ALA A 19 1.87 -0.61 -4.97
CA ALA A 19 1.42 -1.17 -6.24
C ALA A 19 2.63 -1.69 -7.05
N PRO A 20 2.93 -3.01 -7.03
CA PRO A 20 4.15 -3.54 -7.67
C PRO A 20 4.24 -3.28 -9.18
N ALA A 21 3.10 -3.12 -9.85
CA ALA A 21 3.03 -2.80 -11.28
C ALA A 21 3.31 -1.32 -11.58
N LEU A 22 3.38 -0.45 -10.56
CA LEU A 22 3.66 0.98 -10.67
C LEU A 22 4.78 1.35 -9.69
N PRO A 23 6.06 1.12 -10.07
CA PRO A 23 7.20 1.44 -9.22
C PRO A 23 7.17 2.91 -8.77
N GLY A 24 7.27 3.14 -7.47
CA GLY A 24 7.18 4.48 -6.87
C GLY A 24 5.76 4.95 -6.54
N CYS A 25 4.72 4.17 -6.87
CA CYS A 25 3.37 4.42 -6.38
C CYS A 25 3.23 3.85 -4.96
N ILE A 26 3.20 4.76 -4.00
CA ILE A 26 3.11 4.49 -2.56
C ILE A 26 1.92 5.27 -2.03
N SER A 27 1.13 4.65 -1.15
CA SER A 27 0.03 5.28 -0.44
C SER A 27 0.01 4.80 1.01
N GLU A 28 -0.73 5.47 1.88
CA GLU A 28 -0.82 5.15 3.30
C GLU A 28 -2.27 5.27 3.76
N GLY A 29 -2.66 4.48 4.75
CA GLY A 29 -3.98 4.57 5.36
C GLY A 29 -4.11 3.75 6.63
N ASP A 30 -5.01 4.17 7.51
CA ASP A 30 -5.19 3.54 8.83
C ASP A 30 -5.97 2.22 8.76
N THR A 31 -6.67 1.98 7.64
CA THR A 31 -7.59 0.86 7.45
C THR A 31 -7.32 0.14 6.11
N ARG A 32 -7.89 -1.06 5.96
CA ARG A 32 -7.66 -1.96 4.82
C ARG A 32 -8.68 -1.77 3.69
#